data_AF-A0A447P3I8-F1
#
_entry.id   AF-A0A447P3I8-F1
#
_cell.length_a   1.000
_cell.length_b   1.000
_cell.length_c   1.000
_cell.angle_alpha   90.00
_cell.angle_beta   90.00
_cell.angle_gamma   90.00
#
_symmetry.space_group_name_H-M   'P 1'
#
loop_
_entity.id
_entity.type
_entity.pdbx_description
1 polymer ?
#
loop_
_entity_poly.entity_id
_entity_poly.type
_entity_poly.pdbx_seq_one_letter_code
_entity_poly.pdbx_strand_id
1 'polypeptide(L)'
;MKQITFTPRHHQLTNTNTWTPDSQWLVFDVRPSGASFTGKTIERVNVHTGDVEVIYRAVQGAHVGVVTVHPADNHYVFIHGPENPDETWHYDFHHRRGVIATPGA
;
A
#
# COMPACT_ATOMS: atom_id res chain seq x y z
N MET A 1 20.29 -2.28 14.86
CA MET A 1 18.88 -2.04 14.42
C MET A 1 18.86 -0.70 13.70
N LYS A 2 18.37 -0.62 12.46
CA LYS A 2 18.28 0.63 11.67
C LYS A 2 16.81 0.97 11.44
N GLN A 3 16.38 2.14 11.90
CA GLN A 3 15.07 2.70 11.55
C GLN A 3 15.20 3.45 10.21
N ILE A 4 14.30 3.19 9.27
CA ILE A 4 14.34 3.75 7.90
C ILE A 4 13.15 4.65 7.57
N THR A 5 12.13 4.72 8.42
CA THR A 5 11.00 5.64 8.30
C THR A 5 10.78 6.37 9.63
N PHE A 6 10.34 7.64 9.56
CA PHE A 6 10.25 8.52 10.74
C PHE A 6 8.91 9.24 10.87
N THR A 7 8.05 9.20 9.85
CA THR A 7 6.75 9.87 9.90
C THR A 7 5.88 9.22 10.98
N PRO A 8 5.20 9.98 11.87
CA PRO A 8 4.39 9.43 12.97
C PRO A 8 3.05 8.87 12.44
N ARG A 9 3.12 7.77 11.70
CA ARG A 9 2.00 7.05 11.11
C ARG A 9 2.34 5.57 11.01
N HIS A 10 1.38 4.78 10.57
CA HIS A 10 1.55 3.35 10.40
C HIS A 10 2.34 3.02 9.12
N HIS A 11 3.07 1.91 9.16
CA HIS A 11 3.86 1.36 8.07
C HIS A 11 3.62 -0.15 8.04
N GLN A 12 2.44 -0.54 7.56
CA GLN A 12 1.96 -1.91 7.61
C GLN A 12 2.56 -2.72 6.45
N LEU A 13 3.35 -3.73 6.79
CA LEU A 13 3.82 -4.73 5.84
C LEU A 13 2.78 -5.84 5.71
N THR A 14 2.46 -6.21 4.46
CA THR A 14 1.72 -7.46 4.19
C THR A 14 2.60 -8.66 4.56
N ASN A 15 2.00 -9.80 4.84
CA ASN A 15 2.68 -11.02 5.27
C ASN A 15 3.56 -11.70 4.20
N THR A 16 3.59 -11.20 2.96
CA THR A 16 4.37 -11.76 1.87
C THR A 16 4.68 -10.72 0.79
N ASN A 17 5.72 -10.98 -0.01
CA ASN A 17 6.09 -10.23 -1.21
C ASN A 17 6.10 -8.71 -1.01
N THR A 18 6.86 -8.22 -0.04
CA THR A 18 6.95 -6.77 0.28
C THR A 18 8.22 -6.10 -0.24
N TRP A 19 9.11 -6.85 -0.89
CA TRP A 19 10.36 -6.35 -1.46
C TRP A 19 10.25 -6.18 -2.97
N THR A 20 10.86 -5.12 -3.50
CA THR A 20 11.11 -5.03 -4.94
C THR A 20 12.13 -6.07 -5.40
N PRO A 21 12.10 -6.51 -6.68
CA PRO A 21 13.02 -7.54 -7.19
C PRO A 21 14.50 -7.18 -7.05
N ASP A 22 14.83 -5.89 -7.10
CA ASP A 22 16.18 -5.36 -6.91
C ASP A 22 16.64 -5.28 -5.43
N SER A 23 15.75 -5.66 -4.50
CA SER A 23 15.97 -5.61 -3.05
C SER A 23 16.29 -4.21 -2.50
N GLN A 24 15.97 -3.15 -3.25
CA GLN A 24 16.25 -1.77 -2.85
C GLN A 24 15.10 -1.15 -2.04
N TRP A 25 13.86 -1.61 -2.25
CA TRP A 25 12.67 -1.00 -1.69
C TRP A 25 11.80 -1.99 -0.91
N LEU A 26 11.29 -1.51 0.22
CA LEU A 26 10.24 -2.15 1.00
C LEU A 26 8.92 -1.43 0.78
N VAL A 27 7.84 -2.17 0.53
CA VAL A 27 6.52 -1.63 0.21
C VAL A 27 5.57 -1.85 1.38
N PHE A 28 4.81 -0.82 1.73
CA PHE A 28 3.88 -0.82 2.86
C PHE A 28 2.61 -0.03 2.54
N ASP A 29 1.56 -0.30 3.31
CA ASP A 29 0.38 0.54 3.38
C ASP A 29 0.30 1.27 4.73
N VAL A 30 -0.57 2.28 4.84
CA VAL A 30 -0.63 3.16 6.03
C VAL A 30 -1.76 2.79 7.01
N ARG A 31 -2.30 1.57 6.94
CA ARG A 31 -3.39 1.15 7.83
C ARG A 31 -2.91 0.97 9.27
N PRO A 32 -3.74 1.31 10.28
CA PRO A 32 -3.39 1.14 11.69
C PRO A 32 -3.26 -0.31 12.13
N SER A 33 -3.95 -1.22 11.45
CA SER A 33 -3.89 -2.66 11.70
C SER A 33 -4.29 -3.43 10.44
N GLY A 34 -3.91 -4.71 10.37
CA GLY A 34 -4.27 -5.58 9.25
C GLY A 34 -5.78 -5.81 9.09
N ALA A 35 -6.55 -5.65 10.18
CA ALA A 35 -8.01 -5.77 10.20
C ALA A 35 -8.72 -4.46 9.81
N SER A 36 -8.03 -3.33 9.81
CA SER A 36 -8.57 -2.05 9.36
C SER A 36 -8.50 -1.94 7.84
N PHE A 37 -9.41 -1.16 7.24
CA PHE A 37 -9.38 -0.80 5.82
C PHE A 37 -9.58 0.71 5.63
N THR A 38 -8.72 1.50 6.29
CA THR A 38 -8.74 2.97 6.25
C THR A 38 -7.51 3.57 5.56
N GLY A 39 -6.68 2.75 4.92
CA GLY A 39 -5.43 3.19 4.30
C GLY A 39 -5.69 4.10 3.10
N LYS A 40 -4.90 5.17 2.97
CA LYS A 40 -5.04 6.16 1.88
C LYS A 40 -3.94 6.10 0.84
N THR A 41 -2.82 5.47 1.16
CA THR A 41 -1.66 5.38 0.28
C THR A 41 -1.03 4.00 0.32
N ILE A 42 -0.48 3.61 -0.83
CA ILE A 42 0.51 2.55 -0.97
C ILE A 42 1.84 3.24 -1.22
N GLU A 43 2.86 2.84 -0.47
CA GLU A 43 4.14 3.55 -0.43
C GLU A 43 5.30 2.56 -0.41
N ARG A 44 6.48 3.05 -0.79
CA ARG A 44 7.73 2.32 -0.69
C ARG A 44 8.81 3.16 0.00
N VAL A 45 9.71 2.51 0.72
CA VAL A 45 10.89 3.12 1.32
C VAL A 45 12.15 2.46 0.77
N ASN A 46 13.12 3.27 0.33
CA ASN A 46 14.44 2.78 -0.05
C ASN A 46 15.22 2.43 1.22
N VAL A 47 15.72 1.20 1.32
CA VAL A 47 16.35 0.72 2.57
C VAL A 47 17.75 1.30 2.81
N HIS A 48 18.39 1.81 1.76
CA HIS A 48 19.70 2.42 1.82
C HIS A 48 19.59 3.90 2.20
N THR A 49 18.78 4.67 1.47
CA THR A 49 18.67 6.13 1.61
C THR A 49 17.62 6.58 2.62
N GLY A 50 16.56 5.79 2.83
CA GLY A 50 15.39 6.20 3.61
C GLY A 50 14.38 7.03 2.82
N ASP A 51 14.58 7.20 1.50
CA ASP A 51 13.63 7.92 0.64
C ASP A 51 12.29 7.19 0.60
N VAL A 52 11.20 7.94 0.73
CA VAL A 52 9.84 7.40 0.70
C VAL A 52 9.12 7.92 -0.53
N GLU A 53 8.51 7.00 -1.27
CA GLU A 53 7.72 7.31 -2.45
C GLU A 53 6.29 6.78 -2.32
N VAL A 54 5.33 7.59 -2.77
CA VAL A 54 3.93 7.17 -2.87
C VAL A 54 3.72 6.53 -4.23
N ILE A 55 3.45 5.22 -4.23
CA ILE A 55 3.13 4.44 -5.43
C ILE A 55 1.70 4.73 -5.89
N TYR A 56 0.78 4.84 -4.92
CA TYR A 56 -0.62 5.07 -5.20
C TYR A 56 -1.28 5.86 -4.09
N ARG A 57 -2.16 6.80 -4.47
CA ARG A 57 -3.01 7.56 -3.54
C ARG A 57 -4.47 7.31 -3.88
N ALA A 58 -5.21 6.77 -2.92
CA ALA A 58 -6.65 6.61 -3.05
C ALA A 58 -7.33 7.98 -3.11
N VAL A 59 -8.31 8.11 -4.00
CA VAL A 59 -9.08 9.33 -4.24
C VAL A 59 -10.57 9.09 -3.98
N GLN A 60 -11.35 10.18 -3.95
CA GLN A 60 -12.82 10.10 -3.93
C GLN A 60 -13.37 9.20 -2.81
N GLY A 61 -12.83 9.35 -1.60
CA GLY A 61 -13.28 8.57 -0.43
C GLY A 61 -12.79 7.12 -0.37
N ALA A 62 -12.14 6.60 -1.43
CA ALA A 62 -11.65 5.24 -1.47
C ALA A 62 -10.55 4.97 -0.43
N HIS A 63 -10.33 3.68 -0.18
CA HIS A 63 -9.30 3.15 0.71
C HIS A 63 -8.53 2.04 0.01
N VAL A 64 -7.26 1.89 0.40
CA VAL A 64 -6.32 0.90 -0.15
C VAL A 64 -5.54 0.20 0.94
N GLY A 65 -5.02 -0.98 0.63
CA GLY A 65 -4.08 -1.69 1.50
C GLY A 65 -3.74 -3.09 0.98
N VAL A 66 -2.99 -3.84 1.79
CA VAL A 66 -2.59 -5.22 1.50
C VAL A 66 -1.77 -5.29 0.20
N VAL A 67 -0.77 -4.43 0.09
CA VAL A 67 0.10 -4.38 -1.08
C VAL A 67 1.04 -5.59 -1.13
N THR A 68 1.22 -6.12 -2.33
CA THR A 68 2.22 -7.13 -2.69
C THR A 68 2.96 -6.67 -3.95
N VAL A 69 4.22 -7.07 -4.05
CA VAL A 69 5.13 -6.70 -5.13
C VAL A 69 5.25 -7.85 -6.11
N HIS A 70 5.26 -7.55 -7.41
CA HIS A 70 5.54 -8.53 -8.44
C HIS A 70 6.99 -9.05 -8.31
N PRO A 71 7.23 -10.37 -8.40
CA PRO A 71 8.54 -10.96 -8.07
C PRO A 71 9.64 -10.65 -9.09
N ALA A 72 9.28 -10.20 -10.30
CA ALA A 72 10.24 -9.96 -11.38
C ALA A 72 10.17 -8.56 -11.99
N ASP A 73 9.11 -7.80 -11.71
CA ASP A 73 8.86 -6.49 -12.35
C ASP A 73 8.47 -5.45 -11.30
N ASN A 74 8.58 -4.17 -11.67
CA ASN A 74 8.19 -3.06 -10.80
C ASN A 74 6.68 -2.82 -10.82
N HIS A 75 5.89 -3.85 -10.54
CA HIS A 75 4.43 -3.78 -10.44
C HIS A 75 3.98 -4.07 -9.01
N TYR A 76 2.90 -3.42 -8.62
CA TYR A 76 2.32 -3.52 -7.27
C TYR A 76 0.86 -3.92 -7.38
N VAL A 77 0.46 -4.97 -6.67
CA VAL A 77 -0.93 -5.40 -6.56
C VAL A 77 -1.42 -5.04 -5.16
N PHE A 78 -2.60 -4.45 -5.06
CA PHE A 78 -3.22 -4.14 -3.76
C PHE A 78 -4.74 -4.16 -3.84
N ILE A 79 -5.37 -4.20 -2.67
CA ILE A 79 -6.82 -4.12 -2.53
C ILE A 79 -7.23 -2.66 -2.57
N HIS A 80 -8.26 -2.36 -3.35
CA HIS A 80 -8.87 -1.04 -3.46
C HIS A 80 -10.37 -1.16 -3.14
N GLY A 81 -10.91 -0.23 -2.35
CA GLY A 81 -12.36 -0.07 -2.15
C GLY A 81 -13.03 0.63 -3.33
N PRO A 82 -14.34 0.90 -3.32
CA PRO A 82 -14.94 1.73 -4.35
C PRO A 82 -14.52 3.20 -4.21
N GLU A 83 -14.51 3.91 -5.33
CA GLU A 83 -14.50 5.38 -5.36
C GLU A 83 -15.94 5.89 -5.24
N ASN A 84 -16.11 7.03 -4.57
CA ASN A 84 -17.41 7.59 -4.18
C ASN A 84 -18.31 6.57 -3.46
N PRO A 85 -17.85 5.96 -2.35
CA PRO A 85 -18.72 5.12 -1.54
C PRO A 85 -19.92 5.95 -1.05
N ASP A 86 -21.12 5.38 -1.10
CA ASP A 86 -22.29 5.98 -0.46
C ASP A 86 -22.20 5.92 1.08
N GLU A 87 -23.12 6.59 1.76
CA GLU A 87 -23.14 6.67 3.23
C GLU A 87 -23.36 5.33 3.93
N THR A 88 -23.91 4.33 3.23
CA THR A 88 -24.17 2.99 3.76
C THR A 88 -23.03 2.02 3.52
N TRP A 89 -22.03 2.44 2.73
CA TRP A 89 -20.90 1.62 2.41
C TRP A 89 -20.08 1.30 3.67
N HIS A 90 -19.81 0.01 3.84
CA HIS A 90 -18.87 -0.47 4.83
C HIS A 90 -17.94 -1.48 4.15
N TYR A 91 -16.72 -1.56 4.68
CA TYR A 91 -15.76 -2.52 4.18
C TYR A 91 -16.24 -3.95 4.47
N ASP A 92 -16.28 -4.76 3.42
CA ASP A 92 -16.48 -6.21 3.47
C ASP A 92 -15.54 -6.87 2.45
N PHE A 93 -15.25 -8.16 2.63
CA PHE A 93 -14.41 -8.91 1.70
C PHE A 93 -14.96 -9.01 0.29
N HIS A 94 -16.29 -8.92 0.13
CA HIS A 94 -16.93 -8.85 -1.19
C HIS A 94 -16.84 -7.46 -1.85
N HIS A 95 -16.45 -6.42 -1.12
CA HIS A 95 -16.29 -5.05 -1.65
C HIS A 95 -14.86 -4.74 -2.09
N ARG A 96 -14.04 -5.77 -2.32
CA ARG A 96 -12.63 -5.66 -2.68
C ARG A 96 -12.46 -5.79 -4.19
N ARG A 97 -11.71 -4.87 -4.80
CA ARG A 97 -11.13 -5.07 -6.13
C ARG A 97 -9.60 -5.12 -6.04
N GLY A 98 -8.99 -5.97 -6.86
CA GLY A 98 -7.55 -5.94 -7.08
C GLY A 98 -7.20 -4.83 -8.07
N VAL A 99 -6.17 -4.06 -7.77
CA VAL A 99 -5.62 -3.04 -8.67
C VAL A 99 -4.13 -3.31 -8.85
N ILE A 100 -3.64 -3.10 -10.07
CA ILE A 100 -2.22 -3.11 -10.39
C ILE A 100 -1.80 -1.66 -10.59
N ALA A 101 -0.72 -1.24 -9.94
CA ALA A 101 -0.06 0.04 -10.20
C ALA A 101 1.39 -0.17 -10.63
N THR A 102 1.85 0.73 -11.49
CA THR A 102 3.24 0.86 -11.91
C THR A 102 3.76 2.22 -11.46
N PRO A 103 4.98 2.33 -10.93
CA PRO A 103 5.54 3.62 -10.54
C PRO A 103 5.66 4.54 -11.76
N GLY A 104 5.15 5.76 -11.66
CA GLY A 104 5.22 6.79 -12.72
C GLY A 104 4.11 6.79 -13.77
N ALA A 105 3.01 6.07 -13.55
CA ALA A 105 1.79 6.15 -14.37
C ALA A 105 0.81 7.23 -13.89
#